data_AF-A0A0N8PTZ9-F1
#
_entry.id   AF-A0A0N8PTZ9-F1
#
_cell.length_a   1.000
_cell.length_b   1.000
_cell.length_c   1.000
_cell.angle_alpha   90.00
_cell.angle_beta   90.00
_cell.angle_gamma   90.00
#
_symmetry.space_group_name_H-M   'P 1'
#
loop_
_entity.id
_entity.type
_entity.pdbx_description
1 polymer ?
#
loop_
_entity_poly.entity_id
_entity_poly.type
_entity_poly.pdbx_seq_one_letter_code
_entity_poly.pdbx_strand_id
1 'polypeptide(L)'
;MFVISVRRFFVGHSGQFTIEASLTLPIILIATLLLIFLSLFVYQQASVHYTAALTADRTAYIWDNGRKDPVTGSVGLGQTDGLYWRLTNDHVMNLFSFLLPIAPVSVQLPSSGQAAGQNGPTGKLSRAAGNLPEQLRGEIDYTNYGFLRYVRVALEKKFHVPSLARKWWGKEADIETSSKSYVIDPIETIRLTDLTRTFISEIQGRIKPKDALKTMVDPKTSVKEPVKITSESEAAEHLRGLVGGVSKKVNLTPETVRVVDALDSSGVAHQAYYTFNEKNLREQMSKDVELLMQGTEIRGVVWHFFKVSKNDKMKLTHGLKRELEQKGIVVVFHE
;
A
#
# COMPACT_ATOMS: atom_id res chain seq x y z
N MET A 1 -29.15 75.91 -44.15
CA MET A 1 -27.68 76.01 -44.32
C MET A 1 -26.88 74.91 -43.61
N PHE A 2 -27.51 73.86 -43.04
CA PHE A 2 -26.82 72.78 -42.29
C PHE A 2 -26.56 71.50 -43.10
N VAL A 3 -27.28 71.27 -44.21
CA VAL A 3 -27.21 70.02 -44.98
C VAL A 3 -25.95 69.94 -45.86
N ILE A 4 -25.37 71.07 -46.25
CA ILE A 4 -24.16 71.12 -47.10
C ILE A 4 -22.88 70.75 -46.31
N SER A 5 -22.90 70.91 -44.97
CA SER A 5 -21.73 70.68 -44.11
C SER A 5 -21.42 69.18 -43.93
N VAL A 6 -22.45 68.34 -43.79
CA VAL A 6 -22.27 66.89 -43.56
C VAL A 6 -21.66 66.20 -44.78
N ARG A 7 -22.10 66.55 -45.99
CA ARG A 7 -21.56 65.94 -47.23
C ARG A 7 -20.09 66.29 -47.46
N ARG A 8 -19.64 67.47 -47.03
CA ARG A 8 -18.23 67.91 -47.14
C ARG A 8 -17.34 67.26 -46.07
N PHE A 9 -17.91 66.88 -44.92
CA PHE A 9 -17.23 66.12 -43.87
C PHE A 9 -16.93 64.66 -44.27
N PHE A 10 -17.83 64.04 -45.05
CA PHE A 10 -17.64 62.67 -45.57
C PHE A 10 -16.84 62.58 -46.87
N VAL A 11 -16.59 63.70 -47.57
CA VAL A 11 -15.90 63.73 -48.88
C VAL A 11 -14.51 64.38 -48.81
N GLY A 12 -14.15 65.03 -47.69
CA GLY A 12 -12.84 65.66 -47.50
C GLY A 12 -11.79 64.69 -46.96
N HIS A 13 -10.69 64.47 -47.71
CA HIS A 13 -9.57 63.62 -47.31
C HIS A 13 -8.91 64.00 -45.96
N SER A 14 -9.06 65.24 -45.49
CA SER A 14 -8.48 65.71 -44.23
C SER A 14 -9.27 65.29 -42.97
N GLY A 15 -10.60 65.10 -43.06
CA GLY A 15 -11.41 64.58 -41.95
C GLY A 15 -11.35 63.05 -41.83
N GLN A 16 -11.08 62.38 -42.96
CA GLN A 16 -10.93 60.93 -43.05
C GLN A 16 -9.78 60.41 -42.19
N PHE A 17 -8.62 61.08 -42.21
CA PHE A 17 -7.45 60.70 -41.40
C PHE A 17 -7.72 60.76 -39.89
N THR A 18 -8.42 61.79 -39.42
CA THR A 18 -8.76 61.91 -37.99
C THR A 18 -9.77 60.85 -37.56
N ILE A 19 -10.78 60.55 -38.38
CA ILE A 19 -11.77 59.51 -38.09
C ILE A 19 -11.11 58.13 -38.08
N GLU A 20 -10.29 57.84 -39.09
CA GLU A 20 -9.55 56.58 -39.21
C GLU A 20 -8.59 56.39 -38.02
N ALA A 21 -7.83 57.42 -37.65
CA ALA A 21 -6.96 57.38 -36.47
C ALA A 21 -7.75 57.23 -35.15
N SER A 22 -8.91 57.90 -35.03
CA SER A 22 -9.76 57.85 -33.84
C SER A 22 -10.48 56.52 -33.65
N LEU A 23 -10.70 55.74 -34.71
CA LEU A 23 -11.28 54.39 -34.67
C LEU A 23 -10.20 53.30 -34.54
N THR A 24 -9.05 53.50 -35.19
CA THR A 24 -7.97 52.50 -35.22
C THR A 24 -7.40 52.26 -33.82
N LEU A 25 -7.15 53.31 -33.04
CA LEU A 25 -6.58 53.17 -31.69
C LEU A 25 -7.51 52.39 -30.74
N PRO A 26 -8.82 52.73 -30.58
CA PRO A 26 -9.74 51.92 -29.78
C PRO A 26 -9.88 50.48 -30.25
N ILE A 27 -9.88 50.23 -31.56
CA ILE A 27 -9.98 48.86 -32.10
C ILE A 27 -8.73 48.05 -31.72
N ILE A 28 -7.53 48.62 -31.88
CA ILE A 28 -6.28 47.99 -31.46
C ILE A 28 -6.27 47.74 -29.96
N LEU A 29 -6.73 48.71 -29.15
CA LEU A 29 -6.84 48.56 -27.70
C LEU A 29 -7.81 47.42 -27.32
N ILE A 30 -8.98 47.34 -27.94
CA ILE A 30 -9.94 46.25 -27.69
C ILE A 30 -9.35 44.92 -28.14
N ALA A 31 -8.72 44.85 -29.31
CA ALA A 31 -8.09 43.63 -29.82
C ALA A 31 -6.98 43.13 -28.90
N THR A 32 -6.11 44.01 -28.41
CA THR A 32 -5.05 43.68 -27.46
C THR A 32 -5.61 43.23 -26.11
N LEU A 33 -6.63 43.91 -25.59
CA LEU A 33 -7.32 43.48 -24.35
C LEU A 33 -7.98 42.11 -24.50
N LEU A 34 -8.60 41.82 -25.65
CA LEU A 34 -9.18 40.51 -25.94
C LEU A 34 -8.11 39.42 -26.00
N LEU A 35 -6.96 39.70 -26.62
CA LEU A 35 -5.83 38.76 -26.63
C LEU A 35 -5.27 38.49 -25.23
N ILE A 36 -5.15 39.52 -24.38
CA ILE A 36 -4.74 39.36 -22.98
C ILE A 36 -5.78 38.55 -22.20
N PHE A 37 -7.06 38.80 -22.40
CA PHE A 37 -8.12 38.05 -21.72
C PHE A 37 -8.15 36.58 -22.15
N LEU A 38 -7.98 36.32 -23.45
CA LEU A 38 -7.88 34.97 -23.99
C LEU A 38 -6.68 34.23 -23.42
N SER A 39 -5.50 34.86 -23.36
CA SER A 39 -4.30 34.23 -22.80
C SER A 39 -4.46 33.92 -21.32
N LEU A 40 -5.09 34.81 -20.55
CA LEU A 40 -5.43 34.56 -19.14
C LEU A 40 -6.42 33.40 -18.99
N PHE A 41 -7.45 33.33 -19.84
CA PHE A 41 -8.43 32.24 -19.80
C PHE A 41 -7.77 30.89 -20.07
N VAL A 42 -6.96 30.80 -21.14
CA VAL A 42 -6.21 29.58 -21.50
C VAL A 42 -5.24 29.19 -20.39
N TYR A 43 -4.54 30.17 -19.80
CA TYR A 43 -3.65 29.92 -18.66
C TYR A 43 -4.40 29.34 -17.46
N GLN A 44 -5.57 29.89 -17.12
CA GLN A 44 -6.37 29.38 -16.00
C GLN A 44 -6.87 27.96 -16.28
N GLN A 45 -7.33 27.68 -17.51
CA GLN A 45 -7.76 26.34 -17.90
C GLN A 45 -6.61 25.33 -17.80
N ALA A 46 -5.44 25.67 -18.34
CA ALA A 46 -4.25 24.82 -18.28
C ALA A 46 -3.77 24.59 -16.83
N SER A 47 -3.83 25.63 -15.98
CA SER A 47 -3.47 25.52 -14.57
C SER A 47 -4.40 24.58 -13.80
N VAL A 48 -5.73 24.68 -13.99
CA VAL A 48 -6.68 23.78 -13.32
C VAL A 48 -6.53 22.35 -13.82
N HIS A 49 -6.34 22.17 -15.14
CA HIS A 49 -6.08 20.84 -15.72
C HIS A 49 -4.78 20.22 -15.19
N TYR A 50 -3.71 21.00 -15.06
CA TYR A 50 -2.46 20.55 -14.46
C TYR A 50 -2.66 20.09 -13.01
N THR A 51 -3.41 20.85 -12.21
CA THR A 51 -3.75 20.46 -10.83
C THR A 51 -4.59 19.19 -10.78
N ALA A 52 -5.55 19.02 -11.70
CA ALA A 52 -6.35 17.79 -11.80
C ALA A 52 -5.48 16.58 -12.14
N ALA A 53 -4.60 16.71 -13.15
CA ALA A 53 -3.70 15.64 -13.57
C ALA A 53 -2.70 15.26 -12.48
N LEU A 54 -2.04 16.25 -11.87
CA LEU A 54 -1.09 16.01 -10.79
C LEU A 54 -1.74 15.32 -9.59
N THR A 55 -2.96 15.72 -9.23
CA THR A 55 -3.71 15.08 -8.14
C THR A 55 -4.11 13.65 -8.51
N ALA A 56 -4.56 13.41 -9.74
CA ALA A 56 -4.90 12.08 -10.21
C ALA A 56 -3.67 11.14 -10.16
N ASP A 57 -2.53 11.60 -10.67
CA ASP A 57 -1.28 10.84 -10.68
C ASP A 57 -0.77 10.53 -9.27
N ARG A 58 -0.73 11.54 -8.39
CA ARG A 58 -0.31 11.34 -7.00
C ARG A 58 -1.22 10.37 -6.26
N THR A 59 -2.53 10.51 -6.43
CA THR A 59 -3.51 9.62 -5.79
C THR A 59 -3.38 8.19 -6.31
N ALA A 60 -3.19 8.01 -7.61
CA ALA A 60 -2.99 6.70 -8.21
C ALA A 60 -1.66 6.06 -7.77
N TYR A 61 -0.60 6.86 -7.64
CA TYR A 61 0.72 6.41 -7.20
C TYR A 61 0.74 5.92 -5.75
N ILE A 62 0.06 6.62 -4.83
CA ILE A 62 0.00 6.23 -3.41
C ILE A 62 -1.04 5.15 -3.11
N TRP A 63 -1.77 4.66 -4.12
CA TRP A 63 -2.92 3.79 -3.90
C TRP A 63 -2.56 2.46 -3.22
N ASP A 64 -1.32 1.99 -3.42
CA ASP A 64 -0.80 0.76 -2.83
C ASP A 64 -0.74 0.79 -1.29
N ASN A 65 -0.60 1.97 -0.70
CA ASN A 65 -0.61 2.17 0.74
C ASN A 65 -1.21 3.52 1.10
N GLY A 66 -2.38 3.49 1.74
CA GLY A 66 -3.09 4.68 2.16
C GLY A 66 -2.33 5.58 3.14
N ARG A 67 -1.32 5.07 3.85
CA ARG A 67 -0.51 5.84 4.81
C ARG A 67 0.65 6.61 4.18
N LYS A 68 0.86 6.49 2.86
CA LYS A 68 1.86 7.29 2.15
C LYS A 68 1.49 8.77 2.13
N ASP A 69 2.51 9.60 2.28
CA ASP A 69 2.38 11.04 2.08
C ASP A 69 2.08 11.35 0.59
N PRO A 70 1.01 12.10 0.27
CA PRO A 70 0.60 12.36 -1.11
C PRO A 70 1.58 13.21 -1.95
N VAL A 71 2.50 13.92 -1.31
CA VAL A 71 3.46 14.82 -1.98
C VAL A 71 4.81 14.15 -2.14
N THR A 72 5.31 13.50 -1.09
CA THR A 72 6.64 12.89 -1.01
C THR A 72 6.63 11.39 -1.33
N GLY A 73 5.47 10.71 -1.22
CA GLY A 73 5.35 9.26 -1.35
C GLY A 73 5.98 8.46 -0.20
N SER A 74 6.49 9.13 0.83
CA SER A 74 7.14 8.50 1.96
C SER A 74 6.13 7.81 2.89
N VAL A 75 6.57 6.75 3.57
CA VAL A 75 5.76 6.03 4.56
C VAL A 75 6.60 5.64 5.76
N GLY A 76 6.05 5.81 6.96
CA GLY A 76 6.71 5.42 8.20
C GLY A 76 6.79 3.90 8.37
N LEU A 77 7.79 3.43 9.11
CA LEU A 77 7.93 2.01 9.45
C LEU A 77 6.68 1.52 10.21
N GLY A 78 6.10 0.40 9.76
CA GLY A 78 4.90 -0.18 10.34
C GLY A 78 3.58 0.52 9.99
N GLN A 79 3.60 1.58 9.18
CA GLN A 79 2.40 2.25 8.68
C GLN A 79 1.98 1.65 7.33
N THR A 80 1.31 0.49 7.36
CA THR A 80 0.82 -0.18 6.15
C THR A 80 -0.68 -0.42 6.23
N ASP A 81 -1.33 -0.47 5.08
CA ASP A 81 -2.68 -1.04 4.98
C ASP A 81 -2.63 -2.56 5.32
N GLY A 82 -3.74 -3.13 5.80
CA GLY A 82 -3.82 -4.55 6.19
C GLY A 82 -3.59 -5.51 5.02
N LEU A 83 -3.03 -6.71 5.24
CA LEU A 83 -2.58 -7.61 4.17
C LEU A 83 -3.67 -7.90 3.13
N TYR A 84 -4.92 -8.03 3.58
CA TYR A 84 -6.06 -8.36 2.72
C TYR A 84 -6.89 -7.15 2.27
N TRP A 85 -6.37 -5.92 2.42
CA TRP A 85 -7.11 -4.69 2.11
C TRP A 85 -7.59 -4.63 0.66
N ARG A 86 -6.86 -5.23 -0.29
CA ARG A 86 -7.24 -5.29 -1.71
C ARG A 86 -8.51 -6.09 -1.98
N LEU A 87 -8.80 -7.08 -1.13
CA LEU A 87 -9.97 -7.96 -1.27
C LEU A 87 -11.15 -7.45 -0.45
N THR A 88 -10.87 -6.83 0.70
CA THR A 88 -11.89 -6.40 1.67
C THR A 88 -12.29 -4.93 1.51
N ASN A 89 -11.33 -4.06 1.14
CA ASN A 89 -11.42 -2.61 1.27
C ASN A 89 -10.95 -1.86 0.00
N ASP A 90 -11.00 -2.45 -1.20
CA ASP A 90 -10.62 -1.79 -2.48
C ASP A 90 -11.80 -1.67 -3.46
N HIS A 91 -13.03 -1.68 -2.96
CA HIS A 91 -14.26 -1.57 -3.77
C HIS A 91 -14.37 -2.61 -4.89
N VAL A 92 -13.94 -3.84 -4.61
CA VAL A 92 -13.87 -4.97 -5.57
C VAL A 92 -15.23 -5.31 -6.17
N MET A 93 -16.33 -4.99 -5.48
CA MET A 93 -17.69 -5.20 -5.98
C MET A 93 -17.93 -4.51 -7.34
N ASN A 94 -17.20 -3.44 -7.64
CA ASN A 94 -17.28 -2.72 -8.89
C ASN A 94 -16.79 -3.53 -10.12
N LEU A 95 -16.19 -4.71 -9.91
CA LEU A 95 -16.02 -5.75 -10.93
C LEU A 95 -17.35 -6.27 -11.49
N PHE A 96 -18.39 -6.28 -10.66
CA PHE A 96 -19.72 -6.74 -11.02
C PHE A 96 -20.61 -5.61 -11.53
N SER A 97 -20.03 -4.45 -11.86
CA SER A 97 -20.79 -3.29 -12.37
C SER A 97 -21.51 -3.57 -13.70
N PHE A 98 -21.09 -4.61 -14.43
CA PHE A 98 -21.78 -5.10 -15.62
C PHE A 98 -23.11 -5.81 -15.29
N LEU A 99 -23.26 -6.34 -14.07
CA LEU A 99 -24.43 -7.09 -13.61
C LEU A 99 -25.35 -6.22 -12.74
N LEU A 100 -24.77 -5.34 -11.93
CA LEU A 100 -25.48 -4.43 -11.02
C LEU A 100 -24.87 -3.03 -11.16
N PRO A 101 -25.66 -1.95 -11.30
CA PRO A 101 -25.10 -0.61 -11.34
C PRO A 101 -24.49 -0.23 -9.98
N ILE A 102 -23.16 -0.34 -9.86
CA ILE A 102 -22.41 0.04 -8.66
C ILE A 102 -21.69 1.35 -8.96
N ALA A 103 -21.96 2.36 -8.13
CA ALA A 103 -21.33 3.66 -8.27
C ALA A 103 -19.83 3.60 -7.89
N PRO A 104 -18.99 4.44 -8.53
CA PRO A 104 -17.60 4.61 -8.09
C PRO A 104 -17.56 5.24 -6.70
N VAL A 105 -16.43 5.05 -6.00
CA VAL A 105 -16.22 5.75 -4.73
C VAL A 105 -15.84 7.19 -5.05
N SER A 106 -16.60 8.15 -4.53
CA SER A 106 -16.42 9.58 -4.83
C SER A 106 -16.25 10.41 -3.56
N VAL A 107 -15.42 11.45 -3.63
CA VAL A 107 -15.24 12.47 -2.60
C VAL A 107 -15.41 13.85 -3.23
N GLN A 108 -16.34 14.64 -2.68
CA GLN A 108 -16.58 16.02 -3.12
C GLN A 108 -15.55 17.00 -2.55
N LEU A 109 -15.29 18.06 -3.32
CA LEU A 109 -14.36 19.13 -3.00
C LEU A 109 -15.08 20.46 -2.72
N PRO A 110 -14.60 21.28 -1.76
CA PRO A 110 -13.43 21.04 -0.92
C PRO A 110 -13.72 20.04 0.22
N SER A 111 -12.73 19.18 0.54
CA SER A 111 -12.81 18.23 1.66
C SER A 111 -11.81 18.66 2.73
N SER A 112 -12.22 18.66 4.01
CA SER A 112 -11.43 19.19 5.13
C SER A 112 -10.16 18.40 5.47
N GLY A 113 -9.74 17.42 4.65
CA GLY A 113 -8.54 16.59 4.89
C GLY A 113 -8.60 15.75 6.18
N GLN A 114 -9.64 15.89 7.00
CA GLN A 114 -9.86 15.17 8.25
C GLN A 114 -10.41 13.77 7.97
N ALA A 115 -9.61 12.96 7.31
CA ALA A 115 -9.80 11.52 7.17
C ALA A 115 -8.52 10.75 7.55
N ALA A 116 -7.74 11.33 8.46
CA ALA A 116 -6.69 10.64 9.19
C ALA A 116 -7.33 9.57 10.09
N GLY A 117 -7.68 8.42 9.51
CA GLY A 117 -8.33 7.32 10.24
C GLY A 117 -9.37 6.53 9.44
N GLN A 118 -9.86 7.05 8.30
CA GLN A 118 -10.70 6.25 7.42
C GLN A 118 -9.82 5.29 6.60
N ASN A 119 -10.06 3.99 6.78
CA ASN A 119 -9.45 2.93 5.99
C ASN A 119 -10.23 2.76 4.68
N GLY A 120 -9.56 2.26 3.63
CA GLY A 120 -10.19 2.01 2.33
C GLY A 120 -10.21 3.20 1.37
N PRO A 121 -10.97 3.14 0.26
CA PRO A 121 -10.81 4.03 -0.89
C PRO A 121 -11.24 5.46 -0.57
N THR A 122 -12.33 5.66 0.16
CA THR A 122 -12.82 6.98 0.58
C THR A 122 -11.79 7.72 1.42
N GLY A 123 -11.10 7.01 2.33
CA GLY A 123 -10.02 7.56 3.14
C GLY A 123 -8.78 7.95 2.31
N LYS A 124 -8.48 7.18 1.26
CA LYS A 124 -7.39 7.51 0.32
C LYS A 124 -7.73 8.76 -0.51
N LEU A 125 -8.96 8.84 -1.04
CA LEU A 125 -9.43 9.97 -1.84
C LEU A 125 -9.54 11.26 -1.03
N SER A 126 -10.05 11.19 0.20
CA SER A 126 -10.18 12.35 1.09
C SER A 126 -8.83 12.91 1.54
N ARG A 127 -7.79 12.08 1.69
CA ARG A 127 -6.41 12.56 1.90
C ARG A 127 -5.84 13.27 0.68
N ALA A 128 -6.13 12.77 -0.53
CA ALA A 128 -5.76 13.49 -1.75
C ALA A 128 -6.49 14.83 -1.86
N ALA A 129 -7.79 14.85 -1.53
CA ALA A 129 -8.62 16.05 -1.51
C ALA A 129 -8.11 17.11 -0.53
N GLY A 130 -7.60 16.71 0.64
CA GLY A 130 -7.03 17.63 1.62
C GLY A 130 -5.77 18.37 1.16
N ASN A 131 -5.14 17.96 0.05
CA ASN A 131 -3.99 18.68 -0.54
C ASN A 131 -4.40 19.69 -1.62
N LEU A 132 -5.69 19.79 -1.95
CA LEU A 132 -6.18 20.74 -2.93
C LEU A 132 -6.53 22.09 -2.27
N PRO A 133 -6.28 23.23 -2.96
CA PRO A 133 -6.76 24.54 -2.51
C PRO A 133 -8.28 24.58 -2.34
N GLU A 134 -8.76 25.22 -1.27
CA GLU A 134 -10.19 25.31 -0.93
C GLU A 134 -11.04 26.04 -1.99
N GLN A 135 -10.41 26.83 -2.87
CA GLN A 135 -11.09 27.55 -3.93
C GLN A 135 -11.52 26.66 -5.11
N LEU A 136 -11.00 25.43 -5.18
CA LEU A 136 -11.35 24.46 -6.22
C LEU A 136 -12.54 23.61 -5.76
N ARG A 137 -13.50 23.43 -6.66
CA ARG A 137 -14.68 22.56 -6.47
C ARG A 137 -14.58 21.35 -7.39
N GLY A 138 -15.44 20.37 -7.18
CA GLY A 138 -15.54 19.18 -8.02
C GLY A 138 -15.49 17.89 -7.23
N GLU A 139 -14.97 16.83 -7.83
CA GLU A 139 -14.98 15.47 -7.28
C GLU A 139 -13.70 14.69 -7.61
N ILE A 140 -13.33 13.79 -6.70
CA ILE A 140 -12.29 12.78 -6.91
C ILE A 140 -12.95 11.41 -6.80
N ASP A 141 -12.85 10.61 -7.86
CA ASP A 141 -13.44 9.28 -7.91
C ASP A 141 -12.40 8.18 -8.06
N TYR A 142 -12.75 7.01 -7.55
CA TYR A 142 -12.02 5.78 -7.76
C TYR A 142 -12.93 4.71 -8.35
N THR A 143 -12.42 4.04 -9.40
CA THR A 143 -13.09 2.93 -10.08
C THR A 143 -12.16 1.71 -10.11
N ASN A 144 -12.71 0.56 -9.70
CA ASN A 144 -12.01 -0.72 -9.72
C ASN A 144 -12.71 -1.72 -10.68
N TYR A 145 -12.04 -2.08 -11.77
CA TYR A 145 -12.43 -3.17 -12.68
C TYR A 145 -11.44 -4.34 -12.61
N GLY A 146 -10.82 -4.57 -11.45
CA GLY A 146 -9.83 -5.61 -11.19
C GLY A 146 -8.46 -5.23 -11.75
N PHE A 147 -8.20 -5.64 -13.00
CA PHE A 147 -6.93 -5.34 -13.67
C PHE A 147 -6.82 -3.87 -14.06
N LEU A 148 -7.95 -3.22 -14.36
CA LEU A 148 -8.00 -1.81 -14.69
C LEU A 148 -8.55 -1.04 -13.50
N ARG A 149 -7.71 -0.21 -12.89
CA ARG A 149 -8.06 0.65 -11.76
C ARG A 149 -7.61 2.05 -12.09
N TYR A 150 -8.46 3.04 -11.85
CA TYR A 150 -8.11 4.43 -12.13
C TYR A 150 -8.76 5.39 -11.14
N VAL A 151 -8.08 6.51 -10.96
CA VAL A 151 -8.56 7.67 -10.23
C VAL A 151 -8.95 8.74 -11.24
N ARG A 152 -10.14 9.29 -11.11
CA ARG A 152 -10.60 10.44 -11.89
C ARG A 152 -10.66 11.65 -10.98
N VAL A 153 -10.12 12.77 -11.43
CA VAL A 153 -10.26 14.06 -10.74
C VAL A 153 -10.99 15.00 -11.68
N ALA A 154 -12.13 15.52 -11.26
CA ALA A 154 -12.88 16.55 -11.96
C ALA A 154 -12.83 17.82 -11.11
N LEU A 155 -12.30 18.91 -11.68
CA LEU A 155 -12.16 20.19 -11.01
C LEU A 155 -12.92 21.28 -11.74
N GLU A 156 -13.55 22.12 -10.95
CA GLU A 156 -14.31 23.29 -11.36
C GLU A 156 -13.74 24.53 -10.69
N LYS A 157 -13.47 25.56 -11.49
CA LYS A 157 -13.03 26.87 -11.00
C LYS A 157 -13.92 27.96 -11.56
N LYS A 158 -14.53 28.73 -10.67
CA LYS A 158 -15.35 29.89 -11.04
C LYS A 158 -14.48 31.00 -11.64
N PHE A 159 -14.74 31.34 -12.89
CA PHE A 159 -14.08 32.47 -13.55
C PHE A 159 -14.94 33.71 -13.47
N HIS A 160 -14.43 34.76 -12.83
CA HIS A 160 -15.15 36.01 -12.66
C HIS A 160 -15.07 36.84 -13.95
N VAL A 161 -16.05 36.68 -14.83
CA VAL A 161 -16.18 37.53 -16.02
C VAL A 161 -16.69 38.94 -15.64
N PRO A 162 -16.12 40.01 -16.21
CA PRO A 162 -16.62 41.37 -16.05
C PRO A 162 -18.11 41.47 -16.43
N SER A 163 -18.86 42.32 -15.73
CA SER A 163 -20.32 42.45 -15.91
C SER A 163 -20.73 42.78 -17.36
N LEU A 164 -19.91 43.55 -18.08
CA LEU A 164 -20.11 43.86 -19.51
C LEU A 164 -20.03 42.61 -20.40
N ALA A 165 -19.13 41.68 -20.09
CA ALA A 165 -18.90 40.46 -20.88
C ALA A 165 -19.88 39.33 -20.53
N ARG A 166 -20.50 39.37 -19.35
CA ARG A 166 -21.45 38.34 -18.85
C ARG A 166 -22.66 38.14 -19.77
N LYS A 167 -23.08 39.16 -20.52
CA LYS A 167 -24.18 39.06 -21.48
C LYS A 167 -23.79 38.31 -22.77
N TRP A 168 -22.51 38.36 -23.15
CA TRP A 168 -22.00 37.74 -24.38
C TRP A 168 -21.45 36.32 -24.13
N TRP A 169 -20.89 36.07 -22.94
CA TRP A 169 -20.25 34.80 -22.58
C TRP A 169 -21.15 33.83 -21.78
N GLY A 170 -22.37 34.23 -21.43
CA GLY A 170 -23.24 33.43 -20.55
C GLY A 170 -23.00 33.70 -19.06
N LYS A 171 -23.93 33.25 -18.22
CA LYS A 171 -23.97 33.60 -16.78
C LYS A 171 -22.82 33.02 -15.96
N GLU A 172 -22.19 31.94 -16.40
CA GLU A 172 -21.16 31.22 -15.65
C GLU A 172 -20.13 30.67 -16.65
N ALA A 173 -19.03 31.39 -16.87
CA ALA A 173 -17.90 30.89 -17.64
C ALA A 173 -17.04 29.99 -16.74
N ASP A 174 -17.64 28.96 -16.16
CA ASP A 174 -16.93 28.09 -15.23
C ASP A 174 -15.92 27.23 -16.00
N ILE A 175 -14.72 27.11 -15.43
CA ILE A 175 -13.64 26.30 -16.00
C ILE A 175 -13.81 24.90 -15.43
N GLU A 176 -14.29 23.99 -16.26
CA GLU A 176 -14.42 22.57 -15.95
C GLU A 176 -13.29 21.78 -16.60
N THR A 177 -12.61 20.94 -15.82
CA THR A 177 -11.57 20.05 -16.34
C THR A 177 -11.65 18.69 -15.66
N SER A 178 -11.26 17.63 -16.37
CA SER A 178 -11.14 16.30 -15.78
C SER A 178 -9.87 15.62 -16.26
N SER A 179 -9.20 14.92 -15.35
CA SER A 179 -8.05 14.08 -15.64
C SER A 179 -8.22 12.69 -15.02
N LYS A 180 -7.61 11.69 -15.64
CA LYS A 180 -7.64 10.29 -15.21
C LYS A 180 -6.23 9.74 -15.12
N SER A 181 -5.93 9.02 -14.05
CA SER A 181 -4.66 8.31 -13.88
C SER A 181 -4.89 6.87 -13.44
N TYR A 182 -4.07 5.96 -13.94
CA TYR A 182 -4.21 4.53 -13.69
C TYR A 182 -3.39 4.10 -12.47
N VAL A 183 -4.00 3.26 -11.63
CA VAL A 183 -3.31 2.67 -10.48
C VAL A 183 -2.47 1.49 -10.96
N ILE A 184 -1.15 1.64 -10.91
CA ILE A 184 -0.19 0.62 -11.30
C ILE A 184 0.52 0.08 -10.05
N ASP A 185 0.43 -1.23 -9.83
CA ASP A 185 1.07 -1.93 -8.71
C ASP A 185 1.89 -3.11 -9.26
N PRO A 186 3.12 -2.84 -9.75
CA PRO A 186 3.91 -3.86 -10.43
C PRO A 186 4.35 -4.96 -9.47
N ILE A 187 4.62 -4.61 -8.21
CA ILE A 187 5.08 -5.56 -7.19
C ILE A 187 3.97 -6.57 -6.90
N GLU A 188 2.75 -6.11 -6.68
CA GLU A 188 1.63 -7.02 -6.43
C GLU A 188 1.30 -7.87 -7.67
N THR A 189 1.43 -7.29 -8.86
CA THR A 189 1.26 -8.04 -10.12
C THR A 189 2.24 -9.21 -10.22
N ILE A 190 3.51 -8.98 -9.88
CA ILE A 190 4.54 -10.03 -9.87
C ILE A 190 4.21 -11.09 -8.82
N ARG A 191 3.84 -10.69 -7.59
CA ARG A 191 3.48 -11.63 -6.51
C ARG A 191 2.29 -12.50 -6.87
N LEU A 192 1.23 -11.91 -7.40
CA LEU A 192 0.03 -12.65 -7.80
C LEU A 192 0.34 -13.60 -8.97
N THR A 193 1.20 -13.18 -9.91
CA THR A 193 1.63 -14.02 -11.03
C THR A 193 2.43 -15.22 -10.53
N ASP A 194 3.40 -15.00 -9.64
CA ASP A 194 4.21 -16.09 -9.06
C ASP A 194 3.36 -17.01 -8.18
N LEU A 195 2.48 -16.45 -7.34
CA LEU A 195 1.53 -17.22 -6.54
C LEU A 195 0.67 -18.14 -7.41
N THR A 196 0.10 -17.59 -8.48
CA THR A 196 -0.77 -18.32 -9.39
C THR A 196 0.00 -19.38 -10.18
N ARG A 197 1.23 -19.09 -10.60
CA ARG A 197 2.06 -20.03 -11.36
C ARG A 197 2.59 -21.17 -10.49
N THR A 198 3.10 -20.84 -9.30
CA THR A 198 3.92 -21.75 -8.50
C THR A 198 3.10 -22.49 -7.45
N PHE A 199 2.17 -21.81 -6.76
CA PHE A 199 1.51 -22.36 -5.57
C PHE A 199 0.07 -22.81 -5.79
N ILE A 200 -0.59 -22.40 -6.89
CA ILE A 200 -2.01 -22.73 -7.10
C ILE A 200 -2.24 -24.25 -7.16
N SER A 201 -1.34 -24.99 -7.81
CA SER A 201 -1.43 -26.46 -7.97
C SER A 201 -1.24 -27.19 -6.65
N GLU A 202 -0.43 -26.63 -5.74
CA GLU A 202 -0.22 -27.20 -4.42
C GLU A 202 -1.39 -26.94 -3.48
N ILE A 203 -2.07 -25.80 -3.64
CA ILE A 203 -3.21 -25.40 -2.80
C ILE A 203 -4.51 -26.04 -3.30
N GLN A 204 -4.62 -26.30 -4.60
CA GLN A 204 -5.82 -26.85 -5.21
C GLN A 204 -6.22 -28.19 -4.56
N GLY A 205 -7.40 -28.21 -3.91
CA GLY A 205 -7.93 -29.38 -3.23
C GLY A 205 -7.44 -29.60 -1.80
N ARG A 206 -6.46 -28.83 -1.30
CA ARG A 206 -5.95 -28.93 0.08
C ARG A 206 -6.73 -28.08 1.08
N ILE A 207 -7.36 -26.99 0.63
CA ILE A 207 -8.08 -26.06 1.50
C ILE A 207 -9.52 -25.91 1.02
N LYS A 208 -10.48 -26.09 1.95
CA LYS A 208 -11.90 -25.83 1.66
C LYS A 208 -12.15 -24.31 1.68
N PRO A 209 -13.01 -23.75 0.81
CA PRO A 209 -13.27 -22.32 0.75
C PRO A 209 -13.67 -21.68 2.09
N LYS A 210 -14.45 -22.40 2.91
CA LYS A 210 -14.87 -21.92 4.24
C LYS A 210 -13.71 -21.82 5.23
N ASP A 211 -12.74 -22.72 5.14
CA ASP A 211 -11.56 -22.72 6.01
C ASP A 211 -10.56 -21.66 5.53
N ALA A 212 -10.44 -21.44 4.21
CA ALA A 212 -9.67 -20.33 3.65
C ALA A 212 -10.18 -18.97 4.15
N LEU A 213 -11.50 -18.73 4.15
CA LEU A 213 -12.08 -17.47 4.61
C LEU A 213 -11.74 -17.18 6.08
N LYS A 214 -11.72 -18.22 6.93
CA LYS A 214 -11.34 -18.09 8.36
C LYS A 214 -9.87 -17.72 8.55
N THR A 215 -9.01 -18.07 7.58
CA THR A 215 -7.58 -17.72 7.60
C THR A 215 -7.29 -16.35 7.01
N MET A 216 -8.23 -15.70 6.33
CA MET A 216 -8.10 -14.33 5.81
C MET A 216 -8.27 -13.28 6.92
N VAL A 217 -7.51 -13.43 8.00
CA VAL A 217 -7.46 -12.50 9.11
C VAL A 217 -6.07 -11.88 9.09
N ASP A 218 -6.01 -10.55 9.11
CA ASP A 218 -4.73 -9.87 9.16
C ASP A 218 -3.92 -10.38 10.36
N PRO A 219 -2.64 -10.76 10.15
CA PRO A 219 -1.80 -11.17 11.27
C PRO A 219 -1.77 -10.01 12.25
N LYS A 220 -2.10 -10.27 13.52
CA LYS A 220 -1.99 -9.26 14.56
C LYS A 220 -0.53 -8.85 14.61
N THR A 221 -0.22 -7.66 14.10
CA THR A 221 1.09 -7.03 14.22
C THR A 221 1.29 -6.61 15.68
N SER A 222 1.33 -7.57 16.61
CA SER A 222 2.14 -7.36 17.79
C SER A 222 3.56 -7.59 17.30
N VAL A 223 4.33 -6.52 17.20
CA VAL A 223 5.75 -6.63 17.50
C VAL A 223 5.79 -7.17 18.92
N LYS A 224 5.70 -8.50 19.08
CA LYS A 224 5.91 -9.13 20.38
C LYS A 224 7.31 -8.70 20.74
N GLU A 225 7.44 -7.98 21.86
CA GLU A 225 8.75 -7.78 22.47
C GLU A 225 9.46 -9.14 22.45
N PRO A 226 10.76 -9.18 22.13
CA PRO A 226 11.49 -10.43 22.06
C PRO A 226 11.21 -11.20 23.35
N VAL A 227 10.66 -12.41 23.21
CA VAL A 227 10.29 -13.24 24.36
C VAL A 227 11.57 -13.45 25.15
N LYS A 228 11.65 -12.81 26.33
CA LYS A 228 12.77 -13.01 27.24
C LYS A 228 12.60 -14.37 27.87
N ILE A 229 13.26 -15.38 27.30
CA ILE A 229 13.34 -16.72 27.87
C ILE A 229 14.29 -16.63 29.07
N THR A 230 13.81 -16.98 30.25
CA THR A 230 14.57 -16.90 31.51
C THR A 230 14.82 -18.27 32.15
N SER A 231 14.22 -19.34 31.62
CA SER A 231 14.37 -20.70 32.14
C SER A 231 14.31 -21.78 31.05
N GLU A 232 14.77 -23.00 31.36
CA GLU A 232 14.65 -24.17 30.48
C GLU A 232 13.19 -24.54 30.17
N SER A 233 12.28 -24.40 31.15
CA SER A 233 10.86 -24.68 30.95
C SER A 233 10.24 -23.71 29.94
N GLU A 234 10.54 -22.42 30.05
CA GLU A 234 10.11 -21.40 29.11
C GLU A 234 10.72 -21.62 27.71
N ALA A 235 11.98 -22.05 27.65
CA ALA A 235 12.65 -22.39 26.39
C ALA A 235 11.95 -23.57 25.68
N ALA A 236 11.60 -24.62 26.42
CA ALA A 236 10.89 -25.78 25.90
C ALA A 236 9.45 -25.42 25.46
N GLU A 237 8.75 -24.56 26.21
CA GLU A 237 7.42 -24.08 25.84
C GLU A 237 7.45 -23.21 24.58
N HIS A 238 8.40 -22.27 24.52
CA HIS A 238 8.64 -21.45 23.35
C HIS A 238 8.97 -22.31 22.13
N LEU A 239 9.81 -23.34 22.29
CA LEU A 239 10.17 -24.28 21.25
C LEU A 239 8.96 -25.07 20.73
N ARG A 240 8.09 -25.56 21.62
CA ARG A 240 6.83 -26.24 21.24
C ARG A 240 5.95 -25.35 20.36
N GLY A 241 5.82 -24.08 20.72
CA GLY A 241 5.08 -23.09 19.92
C GLY A 241 5.73 -22.82 18.55
N LEU A 242 7.06 -22.80 18.48
CA LEU A 242 7.81 -22.52 17.26
C LEU A 242 7.70 -23.66 16.23
N VAL A 243 7.80 -24.92 16.68
CA VAL A 243 7.82 -26.10 15.79
C VAL A 243 6.46 -26.80 15.68
N GLY A 244 5.46 -26.34 16.44
CA GLY A 244 4.13 -26.98 16.49
C GLY A 244 4.16 -28.39 17.08
N GLY A 245 5.13 -28.70 17.93
CA GLY A 245 5.37 -30.03 18.49
C GLY A 245 4.84 -30.23 19.91
N VAL A 246 4.78 -31.48 20.36
CA VAL A 246 4.34 -31.87 21.71
C VAL A 246 5.46 -32.52 22.50
N SER A 247 5.52 -32.31 23.82
CA SER A 247 6.49 -33.01 24.66
C SER A 247 6.13 -34.49 24.73
N LYS A 248 7.13 -35.36 24.59
CA LYS A 248 6.94 -36.80 24.54
C LYS A 248 8.04 -37.54 25.28
N LYS A 249 7.66 -38.56 26.06
CA LYS A 249 8.60 -39.50 26.65
C LYS A 249 8.79 -40.68 25.71
N VAL A 250 10.03 -40.96 25.33
CA VAL A 250 10.43 -42.05 24.45
C VAL A 250 11.33 -43.01 25.23
N ASN A 251 11.06 -44.30 25.14
CA ASN A 251 11.85 -45.33 25.83
C ASN A 251 12.98 -45.77 24.90
N LEU A 252 14.23 -45.63 25.34
CA LEU A 252 15.39 -46.16 24.61
C LEU A 252 15.61 -47.63 24.93
N THR A 253 15.56 -47.94 26.23
CA THR A 253 15.64 -49.28 26.81
C THR A 253 14.57 -49.38 27.92
N PRO A 254 14.22 -50.58 28.41
CA PRO A 254 13.25 -50.73 29.51
C PRO A 254 13.58 -49.91 30.77
N GLU A 255 14.86 -49.52 30.93
CA GLU A 255 15.36 -48.79 32.10
C GLU A 255 15.70 -47.31 31.80
N THR A 256 15.75 -46.90 30.52
CA THR A 256 16.18 -45.56 30.11
C THR A 256 15.09 -44.82 29.33
N VAL A 257 14.56 -43.75 29.94
CA VAL A 257 13.55 -42.87 29.34
C VAL A 257 14.19 -41.55 28.90
N ARG A 258 13.81 -41.09 27.71
CA ARG A 258 14.18 -39.80 27.12
C ARG A 258 12.96 -38.90 27.02
N VAL A 259 13.01 -37.72 27.61
CA VAL A 259 11.93 -36.72 27.53
C VAL A 259 12.26 -35.73 26.43
N VAL A 260 11.59 -35.78 25.28
CA VAL A 260 11.74 -34.81 24.19
C VAL A 260 10.87 -33.57 24.48
N ASP A 261 11.45 -32.38 24.32
CA ASP A 261 10.75 -31.13 24.62
C ASP A 261 9.63 -30.82 23.63
N ALA A 262 9.89 -31.08 22.34
CA ALA A 262 8.90 -31.00 21.27
C ALA A 262 9.18 -32.04 20.17
N LEU A 263 8.27 -32.99 19.97
CA LEU A 263 8.24 -33.85 18.78
C LEU A 263 7.27 -33.25 17.77
N ASP A 264 7.76 -32.90 16.58
CA ASP A 264 6.95 -32.31 15.52
C ASP A 264 6.14 -33.38 14.75
N SER A 265 5.25 -32.95 13.86
CA SER A 265 4.45 -33.86 13.02
C SER A 265 5.27 -34.66 12.01
N SER A 266 6.51 -34.25 11.75
CA SER A 266 7.43 -34.89 10.81
C SER A 266 8.23 -36.03 11.47
N GLY A 267 8.15 -36.17 12.79
CA GLY A 267 8.93 -37.13 13.59
C GLY A 267 10.32 -36.61 13.95
N VAL A 268 10.54 -35.29 13.93
CA VAL A 268 11.78 -34.65 14.34
C VAL A 268 11.68 -34.26 15.81
N ALA A 269 12.65 -34.72 16.61
CA ALA A 269 12.75 -34.42 18.02
C ALA A 269 13.55 -33.13 18.23
N HIS A 270 12.91 -32.14 18.84
CA HIS A 270 13.53 -30.86 19.19
C HIS A 270 13.80 -30.80 20.70
N GLN A 271 15.04 -30.43 21.05
CA GLN A 271 15.48 -30.23 22.43
C GLN A 271 15.85 -28.77 22.67
N ALA A 272 15.38 -28.19 23.76
CA ALA A 272 15.75 -26.86 24.22
C ALA A 272 16.86 -26.93 25.28
N TYR A 273 17.86 -26.08 25.13
CA TYR A 273 18.91 -25.84 26.12
C TYR A 273 18.98 -24.36 26.44
N TYR A 274 18.66 -24.01 27.67
CA TYR A 274 18.89 -22.67 28.21
C TYR A 274 20.16 -22.63 29.06
N THR A 275 20.40 -23.67 29.86
CA THR A 275 21.68 -23.93 30.53
C THR A 275 22.23 -25.28 30.11
N PHE A 276 23.56 -25.39 29.96
CA PHE A 276 24.18 -26.65 29.58
C PHE A 276 25.63 -26.74 30.04
N ASN A 277 26.12 -27.97 30.16
CA ASN A 277 27.52 -28.28 30.30
C ASN A 277 27.88 -29.42 29.33
N GLU A 278 29.15 -29.54 28.97
CA GLU A 278 29.58 -30.50 27.96
C GLU A 278 29.35 -31.96 28.37
N LYS A 279 29.41 -32.29 29.67
CA LYS A 279 29.14 -33.64 30.16
C LYS A 279 27.68 -34.06 29.90
N ASN A 280 26.73 -33.21 30.29
CA ASN A 280 25.31 -33.45 30.09
C ASN A 280 24.95 -33.51 28.60
N LEU A 281 25.56 -32.65 27.78
CA LEU A 281 25.37 -32.71 26.33
C LEU A 281 25.89 -34.03 25.75
N ARG A 282 27.05 -34.52 26.19
CA ARG A 282 27.58 -35.80 25.69
C ARG A 282 26.70 -36.99 26.09
N GLU A 283 26.19 -37.00 27.32
CA GLU A 283 25.22 -38.02 27.76
C GLU A 283 23.93 -37.98 26.92
N GLN A 284 23.43 -36.79 26.63
CA GLN A 284 22.21 -36.61 25.85
C GLN A 284 22.40 -36.94 24.36
N MET A 285 23.57 -36.64 23.81
CA MET A 285 23.95 -36.99 22.44
C MET A 285 23.91 -38.51 22.25
N SER A 286 24.46 -39.29 23.18
CA SER A 286 24.45 -40.76 23.08
C SER A 286 23.03 -41.32 22.97
N LYS A 287 22.10 -40.77 23.76
CA LYS A 287 20.68 -41.16 23.73
C LYS A 287 20.03 -40.79 22.39
N ASP A 288 20.25 -39.57 21.91
CA ASP A 288 19.62 -39.09 20.68
C ASP A 288 20.17 -39.81 19.43
N VAL A 289 21.44 -40.20 19.44
CA VAL A 289 22.05 -41.02 18.38
C VAL A 289 21.46 -42.43 18.35
N GLU A 290 21.26 -43.05 19.52
CA GLU A 290 20.61 -44.36 19.60
C GLU A 290 19.17 -44.31 19.06
N LEU A 291 18.42 -43.26 19.39
CA LEU A 291 17.06 -43.04 18.86
C LEU A 291 17.05 -42.86 17.34
N LEU A 292 18.01 -42.11 16.80
CA LEU A 292 18.19 -41.95 15.36
C LEU A 292 18.53 -43.28 14.67
N MET A 293 19.33 -44.14 15.30
CA MET A 293 19.66 -45.47 14.77
C MET A 293 18.47 -46.43 14.79
N GLN A 294 17.60 -46.35 15.80
CA GLN A 294 16.38 -47.17 15.86
C GLN A 294 15.37 -46.76 14.77
N GLY A 295 15.24 -45.46 14.48
CA GLY A 295 14.49 -44.93 13.33
C GLY A 295 12.97 -45.17 13.32
N THR A 296 12.40 -45.68 14.42
CA THR A 296 10.97 -46.02 14.53
C THR A 296 10.12 -44.80 14.87
N GLU A 297 10.45 -44.10 15.95
CA GLU A 297 9.65 -43.00 16.50
C GLU A 297 10.26 -41.61 16.23
N ILE A 298 11.59 -41.54 16.09
CA ILE A 298 12.33 -40.30 15.83
C ILE A 298 13.11 -40.47 14.53
N ARG A 299 12.89 -39.56 13.59
CA ARG A 299 13.49 -39.53 12.24
C ARG A 299 14.58 -38.48 12.10
N GLY A 300 14.64 -37.53 13.02
CA GLY A 300 15.61 -36.44 13.04
C GLY A 300 15.72 -35.85 14.44
N VAL A 301 16.86 -35.23 14.75
CA VAL A 301 17.08 -34.56 16.05
C VAL A 301 17.65 -33.17 15.81
N VAL A 302 17.05 -32.17 16.47
CA VAL A 302 17.50 -30.78 16.44
C VAL A 302 17.67 -30.26 17.86
N TRP A 303 18.84 -29.69 18.14
CA TRP A 303 19.15 -29.07 19.41
C TRP A 303 19.12 -27.55 19.27
N HIS A 304 18.30 -26.92 20.09
CA HIS A 304 18.08 -25.49 20.13
C HIS A 304 18.72 -24.90 21.38
N PHE A 305 19.63 -23.97 21.22
CA PHE A 305 20.29 -23.30 22.33
C PHE A 305 19.83 -21.84 22.45
N PHE A 306 19.41 -21.41 23.64
CA PHE A 306 18.78 -20.11 23.92
C PHE A 306 19.64 -19.24 24.85
N LYS A 307 19.94 -17.99 24.46
CA LYS A 307 20.88 -17.12 25.22
C LYS A 307 20.35 -16.75 26.59
N VAL A 308 21.23 -16.83 27.59
CA VAL A 308 20.98 -16.39 28.96
C VAL A 308 21.05 -14.85 29.08
N SER A 309 21.85 -14.18 28.24
CA SER A 309 21.99 -12.71 28.23
C SER A 309 22.48 -12.17 26.89
N LYS A 310 22.13 -10.90 26.58
CA LYS A 310 22.55 -10.17 25.35
C LYS A 310 24.07 -10.10 25.17
N ASN A 311 24.83 -10.17 26.26
CA ASN A 311 26.29 -10.10 26.25
C ASN A 311 26.97 -11.47 26.31
N ASP A 312 26.21 -12.56 26.45
CA ASP A 312 26.78 -13.89 26.58
C ASP A 312 27.02 -14.50 25.19
N LYS A 313 28.29 -14.77 24.87
CA LYS A 313 28.63 -15.51 23.65
C LYS A 313 28.43 -16.98 23.94
N MET A 314 27.22 -17.45 23.67
CA MET A 314 26.93 -18.87 23.70
C MET A 314 27.85 -19.60 22.69
N LYS A 315 28.78 -20.38 23.22
CA LYS A 315 29.75 -21.12 22.42
C LYS A 315 29.79 -22.57 22.87
N LEU A 316 29.24 -23.47 22.05
CA LEU A 316 29.73 -24.84 22.05
C LEU A 316 31.18 -24.84 21.57
N THR A 317 32.00 -25.73 22.12
CA THR A 317 33.33 -25.98 21.57
C THR A 317 33.18 -26.40 20.11
N HIS A 318 34.03 -25.87 19.23
CA HIS A 318 33.96 -26.17 17.79
C HIS A 318 34.04 -27.69 17.52
N GLY A 319 34.77 -28.41 18.37
CA GLY A 319 34.84 -29.88 18.34
C GLY A 319 33.50 -30.55 18.61
N LEU A 320 32.79 -30.16 19.68
CA LEU A 320 31.50 -30.75 20.02
C LEU A 320 30.43 -30.44 18.98
N LYS A 321 30.38 -29.20 18.45
CA LYS A 321 29.45 -28.85 17.37
C LYS A 321 29.66 -29.74 16.15
N ARG A 322 30.91 -29.93 15.72
CA ARG A 322 31.24 -30.79 14.58
C ARG A 322 30.88 -32.25 14.84
N GLU A 323 31.07 -32.72 16.07
CA GLU A 323 30.71 -34.08 16.47
C GLU A 323 29.19 -34.30 16.41
N LEU A 324 28.39 -33.35 16.89
CA LEU A 324 26.92 -33.41 16.82
C LEU A 324 26.43 -33.49 15.36
N GLU A 325 26.95 -32.60 14.51
CA GLU A 325 26.60 -32.57 13.08
C GLU A 325 27.00 -33.87 12.36
N GLN A 326 28.17 -34.43 12.67
CA GLN A 326 28.62 -35.72 12.12
C GLN A 326 27.72 -36.89 12.51
N LYS A 327 27.09 -36.84 13.69
CA LYS A 327 26.15 -37.86 14.15
C LYS A 327 24.69 -37.58 13.75
N GLY A 328 24.46 -36.59 12.88
CA GLY A 328 23.14 -36.28 12.34
C GLY A 328 22.25 -35.41 13.24
N ILE A 329 22.83 -34.77 14.27
CA ILE A 329 22.12 -33.83 15.14
C ILE A 329 22.33 -32.42 14.62
N VAL A 330 21.24 -31.73 14.27
CA VAL A 330 21.30 -30.33 13.79
C VAL A 330 21.32 -29.38 14.98
N VAL A 331 22.19 -28.37 14.95
CA VAL A 331 22.33 -27.38 16.02
C VAL A 331 21.84 -26.02 15.56
N VAL A 332 20.92 -25.42 16.32
CA VAL A 332 20.34 -24.09 16.07
C VAL A 332 20.57 -23.20 17.29
N PHE A 333 21.03 -21.98 17.05
CA PHE A 333 21.21 -20.95 18.08
C PHE A 333 20.12 -19.89 17.94
N HIS A 334 19.47 -19.56 19.06
CA HIS A 334 18.47 -18.49 19.15
C HIS A 334 19.09 -17.31 19.90
N GLU A 335 19.00 -16.11 19.31
CA GLU A 335 19.62 -14.88 19.82
C GLU A 335 18.66 -13.97 20.59
#